data_AF-A0A3C1NJ91-F1
#
_entry.id   AF-A0A3C1NJ91-F1
#
_cell.length_a   1.000
_cell.length_b   1.000
_cell.length_c   1.000
_cell.angle_alpha   90.00
_cell.angle_beta   90.00
_cell.angle_gamma   90.00
#
_symmetry.space_group_name_H-M   'P 1'
#
loop_
_entity.id
_entity.type
_entity.pdbx_description
1 polymer ?
#
loop_
_entity_poly.entity_id
_entity_poly.type
_entity_poly.pdbx_seq_one_letter_code
_entity_poly.pdbx_strand_id
1 'polypeptide(L)'
;MQYANFNYQGVQLGSSQNVSGYNYLHLDYYTTNASTLRVFLISPGPVETPFTLTVPTSGWNSVDIPLSAFAPVDLSNVIQFKFDGGGNSDIYLDNIYFWRLPITPSVAAPVPGYPAGDVISIFSDSYTNVPGSDLNPNWGQATVVTQTAIGGNNTLVYTGLNYQGLQFGSNQDVSGKTFLHLDYYSANSTSLRIFLISPGPVETPFTLNVPTSSGWNSIDIPLSAFAPVALNNVFQLKFEGNGTIYLDNILFR
;
A
#
# COMPACT_ATOMS: atom_id res chain seq x y z
N MET A 1 -24.61 -17.13 3.39
CA MET A 1 -24.95 -18.45 2.79
C MET A 1 -25.21 -19.46 3.90
N GLN A 2 -26.10 -20.45 3.69
CA GLN A 2 -26.36 -21.53 4.65
C GLN A 2 -26.22 -22.89 3.95
N TYR A 3 -25.55 -23.84 4.61
CA TYR A 3 -25.59 -25.25 4.28
C TYR A 3 -26.18 -26.03 5.44
N ALA A 4 -27.28 -26.74 5.20
CA ALA A 4 -28.01 -27.51 6.21
C ALA A 4 -27.83 -29.01 6.03
N ASN A 5 -27.85 -29.77 7.13
CA ASN A 5 -27.75 -31.24 7.15
C ASN A 5 -26.58 -31.79 6.34
N PHE A 6 -25.42 -31.19 6.54
CA PHE A 6 -24.39 -31.19 5.52
C PHE A 6 -23.16 -32.01 5.90
N ASN A 7 -22.51 -32.64 4.90
CA ASN A 7 -21.22 -33.30 5.04
C ASN A 7 -20.08 -32.43 4.45
N TYR A 8 -20.00 -32.31 3.11
CA TYR A 8 -19.07 -31.42 2.41
C TYR A 8 -19.68 -30.82 1.12
N GLN A 9 -19.29 -29.58 0.76
CA GLN A 9 -19.95 -28.69 -0.21
C GLN A 9 -18.82 -27.93 -0.86
N GLY A 10 -18.79 -28.01 -2.19
CA GLY A 10 -17.99 -27.14 -2.99
C GLY A 10 -18.77 -25.88 -3.40
N VAL A 11 -18.10 -24.72 -3.36
CA VAL A 11 -18.49 -23.54 -4.11
C VAL A 11 -17.55 -23.43 -5.31
N GLN A 12 -18.05 -23.78 -6.49
CA GLN A 12 -17.33 -23.60 -7.74
C GLN A 12 -17.25 -22.11 -8.07
N LEU A 13 -16.05 -21.60 -8.32
CA LEU A 13 -15.86 -20.23 -8.80
C LEU A 13 -16.21 -20.15 -10.29
N GLY A 14 -16.79 -19.02 -10.71
CA GLY A 14 -17.20 -18.80 -12.10
C GLY A 14 -16.04 -18.81 -13.10
N SER A 15 -14.82 -18.58 -12.61
CA SER A 15 -13.56 -18.75 -13.34
C SER A 15 -12.42 -18.99 -12.35
N SER A 16 -11.29 -19.47 -12.86
CA SER A 16 -10.05 -19.54 -12.08
C SER A 16 -9.62 -18.15 -11.57
N GLN A 17 -9.20 -18.10 -10.31
CA GLN A 17 -8.71 -16.90 -9.64
C GLN A 17 -7.23 -17.03 -9.31
N ASN A 18 -6.45 -16.02 -9.68
CA ASN A 18 -5.10 -15.85 -9.17
C ASN A 18 -5.13 -15.07 -7.86
N VAL A 19 -4.89 -15.77 -6.75
CA VAL A 19 -4.86 -15.20 -5.40
C VAL A 19 -3.45 -15.19 -4.79
N SER A 20 -2.42 -15.51 -5.57
CA SER A 20 -1.02 -15.56 -5.13
C SER A 20 -0.47 -14.24 -4.58
N GLY A 21 -1.11 -13.11 -4.94
CA GLY A 21 -0.78 -11.79 -4.42
C GLY A 21 -1.45 -11.40 -3.10
N TYR A 22 -2.29 -12.28 -2.52
CA TYR A 22 -2.97 -12.07 -1.24
C TYR A 22 -2.25 -12.77 -0.08
N ASN A 23 -2.57 -12.39 1.17
CA ASN A 23 -1.99 -13.04 2.34
C ASN A 23 -2.98 -13.96 3.06
N TYR A 24 -4.26 -13.60 3.07
CA TYR A 24 -5.28 -14.28 3.87
C TYR A 24 -6.55 -14.56 3.06
N LEU A 25 -7.21 -15.66 3.42
CA LEU A 25 -8.63 -15.86 3.19
C LEU A 25 -9.38 -15.47 4.48
N HIS A 26 -10.27 -14.49 4.39
CA HIS A 26 -11.19 -14.14 5.46
C HIS A 26 -12.51 -14.88 5.31
N LEU A 27 -13.11 -15.25 6.44
CA LEU A 27 -14.48 -15.76 6.50
C LEU A 27 -15.14 -15.44 7.85
N ASP A 28 -16.41 -15.05 7.79
CA ASP A 28 -17.32 -15.07 8.93
C ASP A 28 -18.13 -16.36 8.90
N TYR A 29 -18.25 -17.03 10.04
CA TYR A 29 -18.87 -18.34 10.12
C TYR A 29 -19.60 -18.56 11.43
N TYR A 30 -20.66 -19.36 11.35
CA TYR A 30 -21.44 -19.78 12.50
C TYR A 30 -21.95 -21.21 12.32
N THR A 31 -22.03 -21.95 13.41
CA THR A 31 -22.67 -23.25 13.48
C THR A 31 -23.14 -23.49 14.91
N THR A 32 -24.21 -24.27 15.06
CA THR A 32 -24.78 -24.65 16.36
C THR A 32 -24.52 -26.10 16.74
N ASN A 33 -24.14 -26.93 15.77
CA ASN A 33 -24.10 -28.39 15.91
C ASN A 33 -22.90 -29.06 15.24
N ALA A 34 -22.04 -28.33 14.52
CA ALA A 34 -20.84 -28.92 13.96
C ALA A 34 -19.87 -29.33 15.08
N SER A 35 -19.27 -30.51 14.94
CA SER A 35 -18.18 -30.98 15.82
C SER A 35 -16.80 -30.73 15.20
N THR A 36 -16.76 -30.47 13.89
CA THR A 36 -15.59 -30.09 13.13
C THR A 36 -16.01 -29.14 12.04
N LEU A 37 -15.11 -28.23 11.66
CA LEU A 37 -15.33 -27.37 10.51
C LEU A 37 -14.01 -27.19 9.80
N ARG A 38 -13.94 -27.59 8.53
CA ARG A 38 -12.74 -27.48 7.70
C ARG A 38 -13.04 -26.68 6.45
N VAL A 39 -12.08 -25.86 6.07
CA VAL A 39 -12.10 -25.05 4.85
C VAL A 39 -10.98 -25.54 3.94
N PHE A 40 -11.25 -25.59 2.64
CA PHE A 40 -10.26 -25.96 1.63
C PHE A 40 -10.27 -24.91 0.52
N LEU A 41 -9.07 -24.61 0.02
CA LEU A 41 -8.87 -24.05 -1.32
C LEU A 41 -8.50 -25.19 -2.27
N ILE A 42 -8.99 -25.12 -3.50
CA ILE A 42 -8.79 -26.16 -4.50
C ILE A 42 -8.33 -25.52 -5.80
N SER A 43 -7.22 -26.03 -6.34
CA SER A 43 -6.72 -25.76 -7.69
C SER A 43 -6.98 -26.97 -8.61
N PRO A 44 -6.90 -26.83 -9.95
CA PRO A 44 -7.00 -27.99 -10.85
C PRO A 44 -6.00 -29.10 -10.50
N GLY A 45 -6.41 -30.36 -10.65
CA GLY A 45 -5.53 -31.52 -10.45
C GLY A 45 -5.55 -32.11 -9.03
N PRO A 46 -6.73 -32.52 -8.56
CA PRO A 46 -7.25 -32.50 -7.16
C PRO A 46 -6.22 -32.25 -6.03
N VAL A 47 -5.54 -31.09 -6.02
CA VAL A 47 -4.74 -30.68 -4.86
C VAL A 47 -5.64 -29.89 -3.91
N GLU A 48 -5.82 -30.42 -2.71
CA GLU A 48 -6.57 -29.75 -1.64
C GLU A 48 -5.89 -30.01 -0.29
N THR A 49 -5.83 -28.99 0.55
CA THR A 49 -5.33 -29.10 1.93
C THR A 49 -6.33 -28.42 2.87
N PRO A 50 -6.85 -29.11 3.90
CA PRO A 50 -7.78 -28.50 4.83
C PRO A 50 -7.08 -27.56 5.81
N PHE A 51 -7.73 -26.45 6.10
CA PHE A 51 -7.54 -25.70 7.34
C PHE A 51 -8.69 -26.03 8.31
N THR A 52 -8.37 -26.41 9.54
CA THR A 52 -9.39 -26.72 10.56
C THR A 52 -9.72 -25.46 11.35
N LEU A 53 -10.98 -25.06 11.31
CA LEU A 53 -11.52 -23.94 12.08
C LEU A 53 -11.79 -24.36 13.52
N THR A 54 -11.70 -23.39 14.42
CA THR A 54 -12.23 -23.57 15.78
C THR A 54 -13.75 -23.51 15.70
N VAL A 55 -14.45 -24.54 16.17
CA VAL A 55 -15.91 -24.53 16.19
C VAL A 55 -16.39 -23.44 17.18
N PRO A 56 -17.23 -22.48 16.73
CA PRO A 56 -17.81 -21.46 17.60
C PRO A 56 -18.65 -22.08 18.72
N THR A 57 -18.49 -21.61 19.95
CA THR A 57 -19.32 -22.01 21.09
C THR A 57 -20.55 -21.11 21.28
N SER A 58 -20.58 -19.95 20.62
CA SER A 58 -21.71 -19.02 20.61
C SER A 58 -21.57 -17.98 19.50
N GLY A 59 -22.62 -17.77 18.71
CA GLY A 59 -22.69 -16.70 17.71
C GLY A 59 -21.67 -16.81 16.58
N TRP A 60 -21.63 -15.76 15.74
CA TRP A 60 -20.71 -15.64 14.62
C TRP A 60 -19.27 -15.45 15.07
N ASN A 61 -18.35 -16.14 14.41
CA ASN A 61 -16.91 -15.96 14.53
C ASN A 61 -16.33 -15.46 13.21
N SER A 62 -15.21 -14.73 13.31
CA SER A 62 -14.42 -14.29 12.17
C SER A 62 -13.03 -14.92 12.23
N VAL A 63 -12.43 -15.23 11.08
CA VAL A 63 -11.07 -15.78 11.01
C VAL A 63 -10.36 -15.35 9.74
N ASP A 64 -9.09 -14.98 9.89
CA ASP A 64 -8.15 -14.78 8.80
C ASP A 64 -7.23 -15.99 8.70
N ILE A 65 -7.39 -16.77 7.63
CA ILE A 65 -6.58 -17.96 7.38
C ILE A 65 -5.41 -17.57 6.48
N PRO A 66 -4.14 -17.71 6.92
CA PRO A 66 -2.99 -17.50 6.05
C PRO A 66 -3.07 -18.40 4.82
N LEU A 67 -2.88 -17.86 3.61
CA LEU A 67 -2.97 -18.65 2.39
C LEU A 67 -1.90 -19.76 2.32
N SER A 68 -0.79 -19.59 3.03
CA SER A 68 0.24 -20.63 3.19
C SER A 68 -0.27 -21.89 3.89
N ALA A 69 -1.36 -21.81 4.66
CA ALA A 69 -1.96 -22.97 5.32
C ALA A 69 -2.61 -23.96 4.34
N PHE A 70 -2.82 -23.57 3.09
CA PHE A 70 -3.38 -24.42 2.03
C PHE A 70 -2.30 -25.06 1.16
N ALA A 71 -1.00 -24.93 1.47
CA ALA A 71 0.04 -25.57 0.69
C ALA A 71 -0.16 -27.10 0.61
N PRO A 72 -0.05 -27.73 -0.58
CA PRO A 72 0.59 -27.22 -1.79
C PRO A 72 -0.37 -26.71 -2.90
N VAL A 73 -1.57 -26.24 -2.56
CA VAL A 73 -2.53 -25.70 -3.54
C VAL A 73 -1.90 -24.60 -4.40
N ASP A 74 -2.14 -24.64 -5.72
CA ASP A 74 -1.68 -23.60 -6.64
C ASP A 74 -2.55 -22.34 -6.50
N LEU A 75 -2.04 -21.37 -5.74
CA LEU A 75 -2.71 -20.09 -5.48
C LEU A 75 -2.81 -19.20 -6.72
N SER A 76 -2.13 -19.52 -7.83
CA SER A 76 -2.30 -18.78 -9.09
C SER A 76 -3.54 -19.23 -9.88
N ASN A 77 -4.16 -20.34 -9.49
CA ASN A 77 -5.21 -21.01 -10.23
C ASN A 77 -6.26 -21.66 -9.29
N VAL A 78 -6.83 -20.88 -8.37
CA VAL A 78 -7.87 -21.37 -7.45
C VAL A 78 -9.22 -21.43 -8.17
N ILE A 79 -9.89 -22.57 -8.12
CA ILE A 79 -11.15 -22.81 -8.85
C ILE A 79 -12.34 -23.06 -7.93
N GLN A 80 -12.12 -23.39 -6.66
CA GLN A 80 -13.20 -23.81 -5.78
C GLN A 80 -12.84 -23.60 -4.30
N PHE A 81 -13.87 -23.28 -3.50
CA PHE A 81 -13.86 -23.46 -2.05
C PHE A 81 -14.54 -24.77 -1.70
N LYS A 82 -14.08 -25.46 -0.65
CA LYS A 82 -14.86 -26.54 -0.03
C LYS A 82 -14.96 -26.32 1.47
N PHE A 83 -16.15 -26.58 2.00
CA PHE A 83 -16.43 -26.60 3.42
C PHE A 83 -16.82 -28.02 3.82
N ASP A 84 -16.36 -28.48 4.98
CA ASP A 84 -16.61 -29.81 5.51
C ASP A 84 -16.95 -29.71 7.00
N GLY A 85 -18.18 -30.08 7.35
CA GLY A 85 -18.74 -29.99 8.71
C GLY A 85 -18.71 -31.29 9.50
N GLY A 86 -18.16 -32.38 8.93
CA GLY A 86 -18.16 -33.70 9.59
C GLY A 86 -19.52 -34.41 9.64
N GLY A 87 -20.49 -33.99 8.84
CA GLY A 87 -21.81 -34.64 8.71
C GLY A 87 -22.89 -34.07 9.64
N ASN A 88 -24.14 -34.09 9.19
CA ASN A 88 -25.33 -33.63 9.93
C ASN A 88 -25.17 -32.28 10.64
N SER A 89 -24.41 -31.38 10.04
CA SER A 89 -24.08 -30.07 10.61
C SER A 89 -24.72 -28.96 9.80
N ASP A 90 -25.07 -27.87 10.48
CA ASP A 90 -25.57 -26.64 9.87
C ASP A 90 -24.49 -25.56 9.98
N ILE A 91 -24.06 -25.02 8.84
CA ILE A 91 -23.04 -23.99 8.78
C ILE A 91 -23.60 -22.78 8.06
N TYR A 92 -23.38 -21.62 8.64
CA TYR A 92 -23.65 -20.32 8.07
C TYR A 92 -22.31 -19.65 7.76
N LEU A 93 -22.21 -19.06 6.58
CA LEU A 93 -21.01 -18.39 6.09
C LEU A 93 -21.39 -17.00 5.61
N ASP A 94 -20.58 -16.02 5.95
CA ASP A 94 -20.67 -14.66 5.44
C ASP A 94 -19.27 -14.10 5.18
N ASN A 95 -19.20 -12.98 4.47
CA ASN A 95 -17.97 -12.22 4.23
C ASN A 95 -16.77 -13.08 3.84
N ILE A 96 -16.88 -13.81 2.73
CA ILE A 96 -15.76 -14.61 2.22
C ILE A 96 -14.97 -13.77 1.22
N TYR A 97 -13.74 -13.39 1.56
CA TYR A 97 -12.88 -12.61 0.66
C TYR A 97 -11.39 -12.87 0.89
N PHE A 98 -10.59 -12.69 -0.16
CA PHE A 98 -9.13 -12.68 -0.05
C PHE A 98 -8.65 -11.26 0.25
N TRP A 99 -7.69 -11.13 1.16
CA TRP A 99 -7.09 -9.82 1.46
C TRP A 99 -5.60 -9.95 1.77
N ARG A 100 -4.92 -8.79 1.78
CA ARG A 100 -3.48 -8.69 2.04
C ARG A 100 -3.20 -7.52 2.94
N LEU A 101 -2.12 -7.64 3.72
CA LEU A 101 -1.57 -6.50 4.43
C LEU A 101 -1.07 -5.47 3.41
N PRO A 102 -1.18 -4.16 3.71
CA PRO A 102 -0.48 -3.14 2.95
C PRO A 102 1.01 -3.47 2.89
N ILE A 103 1.60 -3.37 1.70
CA ILE A 103 3.05 -3.53 1.57
C ILE A 103 3.69 -2.23 2.05
N THR A 104 4.33 -2.30 3.22
CA THR A 104 5.13 -1.22 3.81
C THR A 104 6.62 -1.50 3.59
N PRO A 105 7.47 -0.47 3.42
CA PRO A 105 8.92 -0.64 3.52
C PRO A 105 9.29 -1.35 4.83
N SER A 106 10.22 -2.31 4.78
CA SER A 106 10.66 -3.07 5.96
C SER A 106 11.75 -2.37 6.77
N VAL A 107 12.36 -1.33 6.22
CA VAL A 107 13.41 -0.50 6.83
C VAL A 107 13.10 0.97 6.60
N ALA A 108 13.66 1.86 7.42
CA ALA A 108 13.61 3.31 7.22
C ALA A 108 14.21 3.71 5.86
N ALA A 109 13.83 4.90 5.37
CA ALA A 109 14.50 5.49 4.23
C ALA A 109 16.01 5.74 4.54
N PRO A 110 16.87 5.82 3.52
CA PRO A 110 18.28 6.17 3.70
C PRO A 110 18.46 7.48 4.49
N VAL A 111 19.50 7.57 5.31
CA VAL A 111 19.84 8.83 5.99
C VAL A 111 20.64 9.71 5.03
N PRO A 112 20.16 10.91 4.66
CA PRO A 112 20.88 11.81 3.76
C PRO A 112 22.16 12.34 4.43
N GLY A 113 23.25 12.41 3.65
CA GLY A 113 24.60 12.76 4.12
C GLY A 113 25.11 14.14 3.68
N TYR A 114 24.22 15.04 3.24
CA TYR A 114 24.61 16.36 2.72
C TYR A 114 24.90 17.37 3.85
N PRO A 115 25.83 18.32 3.66
CA PRO A 115 26.05 19.41 4.61
C PRO A 115 24.77 20.22 4.83
N ALA A 116 24.40 20.48 6.08
CA ALA A 116 23.14 21.15 6.40
C ALA A 116 23.01 22.56 5.78
N GLY A 117 24.11 23.29 5.60
CA GLY A 117 24.11 24.61 4.94
C GLY A 117 23.80 24.54 3.43
N ASP A 118 23.96 23.36 2.83
CA ASP A 118 23.70 23.14 1.42
C ASP A 118 22.29 22.60 1.16
N VAL A 119 21.48 22.37 2.21
CA VAL A 119 20.16 21.75 2.11
C VAL A 119 19.04 22.73 2.43
N ILE A 120 17.99 22.73 1.61
CA ILE A 120 16.67 23.26 1.97
C ILE A 120 15.72 22.07 2.10
N SER A 121 15.38 21.69 3.32
CA SER A 121 14.56 20.49 3.58
C SER A 121 13.08 20.86 3.68
N ILE A 122 12.22 20.10 3.01
CA ILE A 122 10.76 20.21 3.10
C ILE A 122 10.20 19.16 4.05
N PHE A 123 10.72 17.92 3.95
CA PHE A 123 10.37 16.82 4.83
C PHE A 123 11.57 15.89 5.01
N SER A 124 12.11 15.83 6.22
CA SER A 124 13.16 14.90 6.67
C SER A 124 13.29 14.98 8.19
N ASP A 125 13.68 13.89 8.85
CA ASP A 125 14.13 13.92 10.25
C ASP A 125 15.60 14.35 10.40
N SER A 126 16.38 14.36 9.31
CA SER A 126 17.82 14.64 9.35
C SER A 126 18.16 16.14 9.29
N TYR A 127 17.20 16.97 8.87
CA TYR A 127 17.39 18.40 8.66
C TYR A 127 16.26 19.23 9.26
N THR A 128 16.50 20.52 9.45
CA THR A 128 15.43 21.46 9.82
C THR A 128 14.57 21.73 8.59
N ASN A 129 13.29 21.35 8.66
CA ASN A 129 12.32 21.55 7.59
C ASN A 129 11.89 23.03 7.48
N VAL A 130 11.51 23.47 6.28
CA VAL A 130 10.91 24.80 6.03
C VAL A 130 9.67 24.97 6.94
N PRO A 131 9.71 25.89 7.92
CA PRO A 131 8.66 26.02 8.91
C PRO A 131 7.31 26.37 8.29
N GLY A 132 6.24 25.77 8.81
CA GLY A 132 4.87 26.04 8.36
C GLY A 132 4.49 25.40 7.03
N SER A 133 5.31 24.48 6.49
CA SER A 133 4.95 23.73 5.28
C SER A 133 3.76 22.82 5.53
N ASP A 134 2.76 22.92 4.67
CA ASP A 134 1.54 22.13 4.71
C ASP A 134 1.68 20.94 3.75
N LEU A 135 1.77 19.74 4.34
CA LEU A 135 1.92 18.47 3.62
C LEU A 135 0.59 17.94 3.07
N ASN A 136 -0.54 18.57 3.42
CA ASN A 136 -1.86 18.21 2.91
C ASN A 136 -2.79 19.44 2.76
N PRO A 137 -2.53 20.34 1.80
CA PRO A 137 -3.17 21.66 1.71
C PRO A 137 -4.60 21.67 1.16
N ASN A 138 -5.29 20.52 1.14
CA ASN A 138 -6.70 20.36 0.73
C ASN A 138 -7.08 21.05 -0.61
N TRP A 139 -6.32 20.83 -1.68
CA TRP A 139 -6.60 21.36 -3.03
C TRP A 139 -7.72 20.61 -3.78
N GLY A 140 -8.46 19.73 -3.09
CA GLY A 140 -9.47 18.85 -3.70
C GLY A 140 -8.91 17.49 -4.11
N GLN A 141 -7.71 17.11 -3.64
CA GLN A 141 -7.18 15.76 -3.79
C GLN A 141 -8.06 14.72 -3.09
N ALA A 142 -8.05 13.49 -3.62
CA ALA A 142 -8.68 12.33 -2.97
C ALA A 142 -7.65 11.48 -2.19
N THR A 143 -6.36 11.73 -2.41
CA THR A 143 -5.25 11.06 -1.73
C THR A 143 -5.38 11.18 -0.22
N VAL A 144 -5.21 10.05 0.47
CA VAL A 144 -5.12 10.03 1.94
C VAL A 144 -3.66 10.19 2.33
N VAL A 145 -3.35 11.27 3.05
CA VAL A 145 -2.01 11.55 3.58
C VAL A 145 -1.93 11.13 5.03
N THR A 146 -0.92 10.33 5.36
CA THR A 146 -0.56 10.01 6.75
C THR A 146 0.95 10.15 6.94
N GLN A 147 1.38 10.27 8.19
CA GLN A 147 2.79 10.12 8.56
C GLN A 147 2.90 8.90 9.47
N THR A 148 3.83 8.01 9.16
CA THR A 148 4.06 6.79 9.94
C THR A 148 5.55 6.62 10.20
N ALA A 149 5.92 6.18 11.40
CA ALA A 149 7.31 5.90 11.71
C ALA A 149 7.71 4.52 11.19
N ILE A 150 8.70 4.46 10.30
CA ILE A 150 9.30 3.21 9.80
C ILE A 150 10.73 3.16 10.33
N GLY A 151 11.03 2.16 11.16
CA GLY A 151 12.34 2.07 11.81
C GLY A 151 12.69 3.28 12.69
N GLY A 152 11.69 4.02 13.18
CA GLY A 152 11.87 5.23 13.98
C GLY A 152 12.04 6.54 13.18
N ASN A 153 12.11 6.46 11.86
CA ASN A 153 12.12 7.60 10.95
C ASN A 153 10.69 7.91 10.48
N ASN A 154 10.28 9.18 10.51
CA ASN A 154 8.98 9.65 10.08
C ASN A 154 8.91 9.61 8.55
N THR A 155 7.99 8.81 8.04
CA THR A 155 7.77 8.63 6.60
C THR A 155 6.40 9.21 6.21
N LEU A 156 6.38 10.02 5.16
CA LEU A 156 5.15 10.54 4.56
C LEU A 156 4.53 9.47 3.65
N VAL A 157 3.24 9.17 3.84
CA VAL A 157 2.55 8.11 3.11
C VAL A 157 1.33 8.66 2.38
N TYR A 158 1.29 8.45 1.07
CA TYR A 158 0.17 8.76 0.20
C TYR A 158 -0.53 7.46 -0.17
N THR A 159 -1.75 7.24 0.33
CA THR A 159 -2.57 6.06 0.01
C THR A 159 -3.68 6.45 -0.96
N GLY A 160 -3.85 5.64 -2.02
CA GLY A 160 -4.84 5.92 -3.06
C GLY A 160 -4.52 7.19 -3.83
N LEU A 161 -3.22 7.41 -4.13
CA LEU A 161 -2.75 8.63 -4.78
C LEU A 161 -3.55 8.89 -6.05
N ASN A 162 -4.15 10.08 -6.17
CA ASN A 162 -4.60 10.63 -7.46
C ASN A 162 -3.69 11.80 -7.84
N TYR A 163 -3.62 12.79 -6.96
CA TYR A 163 -2.56 13.77 -6.85
C TYR A 163 -2.46 14.22 -5.40
N GLN A 164 -1.32 14.80 -5.02
CA GLN A 164 -1.12 15.36 -3.69
C GLN A 164 -0.25 16.60 -3.79
N GLY A 165 -0.75 17.70 -3.25
CA GLY A 165 0.01 18.94 -3.09
C GLY A 165 0.83 18.95 -1.81
N LEU A 166 1.90 19.72 -1.84
CA LEU A 166 2.66 20.14 -0.66
C LEU A 166 2.93 21.64 -0.83
N GLN A 167 2.44 22.44 0.11
CA GLN A 167 2.63 23.88 0.12
C GLN A 167 3.73 24.27 1.10
N PHE A 168 4.76 24.98 0.64
CA PHE A 168 5.82 25.45 1.51
C PHE A 168 5.31 26.57 2.41
N GLY A 169 5.79 26.62 3.66
CA GLY A 169 5.38 27.67 4.60
C GLY A 169 5.92 29.06 4.23
N SER A 170 6.93 29.12 3.37
CA SER A 170 7.41 30.32 2.70
C SER A 170 8.00 29.96 1.35
N ASN A 171 8.00 30.90 0.41
CA ASN A 171 8.64 30.70 -0.89
C ASN A 171 10.16 30.52 -0.70
N GLN A 172 10.73 29.56 -1.42
CA GLN A 172 12.14 29.20 -1.34
C GLN A 172 12.86 29.63 -2.62
N ASP A 173 14.03 30.26 -2.44
CA ASP A 173 15.01 30.42 -3.51
C ASP A 173 15.90 29.18 -3.55
N VAL A 174 15.67 28.33 -4.54
CA VAL A 174 16.45 27.11 -4.80
C VAL A 174 17.38 27.28 -6.00
N SER A 175 17.57 28.50 -6.50
CA SER A 175 18.41 28.77 -7.69
C SER A 175 19.89 28.46 -7.48
N GLY A 176 20.35 28.47 -6.23
CA GLY A 176 21.70 28.04 -5.84
C GLY A 176 21.84 26.54 -5.59
N LYS A 177 20.77 25.75 -5.78
CA LYS A 177 20.77 24.28 -5.63
C LYS A 177 20.86 23.60 -6.99
N THR A 178 21.23 22.33 -7.00
CA THR A 178 21.39 21.55 -8.24
C THR A 178 20.23 20.57 -8.43
N PHE A 179 19.76 19.96 -7.36
CA PHE A 179 18.82 18.85 -7.38
C PHE A 179 17.65 19.05 -6.42
N LEU A 180 16.48 18.55 -6.82
CA LEU A 180 15.46 18.06 -5.89
C LEU A 180 15.79 16.59 -5.59
N HIS A 181 16.04 16.28 -4.32
CA HIS A 181 16.25 14.94 -3.82
C HIS A 181 14.97 14.40 -3.18
N LEU A 182 14.73 13.09 -3.38
CA LEU A 182 13.61 12.34 -2.81
C LEU A 182 14.07 10.91 -2.51
N ASP A 183 13.68 10.39 -1.34
CA ASP A 183 13.61 8.95 -1.12
C ASP A 183 12.17 8.49 -1.29
N TYR A 184 11.96 7.46 -2.11
CA TYR A 184 10.63 6.97 -2.41
C TYR A 184 10.55 5.44 -2.44
N TYR A 185 9.40 4.92 -1.99
CA TYR A 185 9.05 3.51 -2.07
C TYR A 185 7.61 3.32 -2.53
N SER A 186 7.38 2.36 -3.40
CA SER A 186 6.04 1.89 -3.73
C SER A 186 6.06 0.46 -4.23
N ALA A 187 5.20 -0.40 -3.67
CA ALA A 187 5.05 -1.78 -4.14
C ALA A 187 3.95 -1.96 -5.20
N ASN A 188 3.06 -0.98 -5.37
CA ASN A 188 1.84 -1.11 -6.16
C ASN A 188 1.53 0.11 -7.05
N SER A 189 2.38 1.12 -7.07
CA SER A 189 2.28 2.21 -8.03
C SER A 189 2.89 1.81 -9.37
N THR A 190 2.26 2.29 -10.45
CA THR A 190 2.75 2.16 -11.83
C THR A 190 2.99 3.52 -12.48
N SER A 191 2.69 4.62 -11.78
CA SER A 191 2.92 5.99 -12.23
C SER A 191 3.18 6.89 -11.03
N LEU A 192 4.29 7.63 -11.07
CA LEU A 192 4.59 8.69 -10.13
C LEU A 192 5.28 9.84 -10.86
N ARG A 193 4.66 11.01 -10.84
CA ARG A 193 5.14 12.26 -11.42
C ARG A 193 5.32 13.30 -10.34
N ILE A 194 6.40 14.05 -10.40
CA ILE A 194 6.68 15.17 -9.49
C ILE A 194 6.67 16.46 -10.28
N PHE A 195 6.03 17.47 -9.72
CA PHE A 195 6.01 18.82 -10.25
C PHE A 195 6.62 19.75 -9.20
N LEU A 196 7.49 20.63 -9.68
CA LEU A 196 7.97 21.80 -8.97
C LEU A 196 7.18 23.01 -9.44
N ILE A 197 6.76 23.89 -8.52
CA ILE A 197 5.83 24.97 -8.87
C ILE A 197 6.31 26.31 -8.29
N SER A 198 6.37 27.31 -9.17
CA SER A 198 6.58 28.74 -8.85
C SER A 198 5.32 29.56 -9.17
N PRO A 199 5.08 30.74 -8.57
CA PRO A 199 3.89 31.55 -8.83
C PRO A 199 3.68 31.85 -10.33
N GLY A 200 2.42 31.89 -10.77
CA GLY A 200 2.04 32.12 -12.18
C GLY A 200 1.96 30.83 -13.00
N PRO A 201 1.12 29.86 -12.56
CA PRO A 201 1.35 28.41 -12.53
C PRO A 201 2.09 27.86 -13.77
N VAL A 202 3.41 27.86 -13.69
CA VAL A 202 4.27 27.08 -14.57
C VAL A 202 4.64 25.81 -13.83
N GLU A 203 4.30 24.66 -14.39
CA GLU A 203 4.68 23.36 -13.85
C GLU A 203 5.10 22.41 -14.97
N THR A 204 6.21 21.71 -14.77
CA THR A 204 6.71 20.67 -15.69
C THR A 204 6.94 19.39 -14.88
N PRO A 205 6.35 18.26 -15.26
CA PRO A 205 6.53 17.02 -14.50
C PRO A 205 7.85 16.33 -14.80
N PHE A 206 8.42 15.71 -13.77
CA PHE A 206 9.42 14.64 -13.89
C PHE A 206 8.79 13.31 -13.51
N THR A 207 8.97 12.26 -14.32
CA THR A 207 8.39 10.93 -14.07
C THR A 207 9.42 10.00 -13.41
N LEU A 208 9.02 9.34 -12.33
CA LEU A 208 9.81 8.30 -11.65
C LEU A 208 9.45 6.90 -12.13
N ASN A 209 10.39 6.00 -11.96
CA ASN A 209 10.18 4.56 -12.16
C ASN A 209 9.59 3.94 -10.89
N VAL A 210 8.47 3.22 -11.05
CA VAL A 210 7.76 2.45 -10.02
C VAL A 210 7.22 1.16 -10.65
N PRO A 211 6.95 0.09 -9.88
CA PRO A 211 7.15 -0.03 -8.44
C PRO A 211 8.62 -0.20 -8.07
N THR A 212 8.94 0.11 -6.82
CA THR A 212 10.25 -0.05 -6.18
C THR A 212 10.18 -1.12 -5.08
N SER A 213 9.50 -2.23 -5.35
CA SER A 213 9.21 -3.27 -4.36
C SER A 213 10.45 -3.94 -3.74
N SER A 214 11.64 -3.78 -4.34
CA SER A 214 12.92 -4.24 -3.82
C SER A 214 13.51 -3.35 -2.71
N GLY A 215 12.92 -2.19 -2.40
CA GLY A 215 13.37 -1.30 -1.34
C GLY A 215 13.32 0.18 -1.72
N TRP A 216 13.73 1.04 -0.80
CA TRP A 216 13.80 2.49 -1.03
C TRP A 216 14.66 2.82 -2.24
N ASN A 217 14.21 3.80 -3.03
CA ASN A 217 14.98 4.37 -4.12
C ASN A 217 15.24 5.85 -3.81
N SER A 218 16.50 6.23 -3.88
CA SER A 218 16.94 7.62 -3.77
C SER A 218 17.12 8.19 -5.17
N ILE A 219 16.57 9.38 -5.41
CA ILE A 219 16.76 10.06 -6.69
C ILE A 219 17.14 11.53 -6.50
N ASP A 220 18.06 11.98 -7.35
CA ASP A 220 18.38 13.37 -7.54
C ASP A 220 17.87 13.82 -8.90
N ILE A 221 16.86 14.69 -8.88
CA ILE A 221 16.25 15.24 -10.09
C ILE A 221 16.90 16.60 -10.35
N PRO A 222 17.63 16.78 -11.48
CA PRO A 222 18.22 18.07 -11.80
C PRO A 222 17.13 19.15 -11.84
N LEU A 223 17.35 20.30 -11.20
CA LEU A 223 16.34 21.37 -11.18
C LEU A 223 16.01 21.90 -12.58
N SER A 224 16.93 21.75 -13.54
CA SER A 224 16.70 22.05 -14.95
C SER A 224 15.60 21.19 -15.59
N ALA A 225 15.28 20.02 -15.02
CA ALA A 225 14.21 19.16 -15.51
C ALA A 225 12.81 19.75 -15.31
N PHE A 226 12.69 20.78 -14.45
CA PHE A 226 11.43 21.48 -14.19
C PHE A 226 11.29 22.79 -14.98
N ALA A 227 12.17 23.07 -15.95
CA ALA A 227 12.07 24.28 -16.76
C ALA A 227 10.70 24.35 -17.47
N PRO A 228 9.97 25.49 -17.43
CA PRO A 228 10.47 26.83 -17.12
C PRO A 228 10.16 27.37 -15.70
N VAL A 229 10.02 26.51 -14.68
CA VAL A 229 9.79 26.95 -13.29
C VAL A 229 10.83 27.96 -12.80
N ALA A 230 10.37 29.03 -12.14
CA ALA A 230 11.23 30.07 -11.57
C ALA A 230 11.84 29.59 -10.24
N LEU A 231 13.08 29.10 -10.31
CA LEU A 231 13.80 28.50 -9.17
C LEU A 231 14.06 29.45 -8.00
N ASN A 232 14.04 30.77 -8.23
CA ASN A 232 14.24 31.76 -7.17
C ASN A 232 12.98 32.04 -6.33
N ASN A 233 11.86 31.36 -6.62
CA ASN A 233 10.58 31.63 -5.98
C ASN A 233 9.65 30.40 -5.99
N VAL A 234 10.17 29.23 -5.64
CA VAL A 234 9.37 28.00 -5.58
C VAL A 234 8.51 28.00 -4.31
N PHE A 235 7.26 27.58 -4.40
CA PHE A 235 6.34 27.60 -3.24
C PHE A 235 5.58 26.29 -3.03
N GLN A 236 5.64 25.36 -3.98
CA GLN A 236 4.85 24.14 -3.95
C GLN A 236 5.58 22.97 -4.63
N LEU A 237 5.28 21.78 -4.14
CA LEU A 237 5.45 20.51 -4.86
C LEU A 237 4.08 19.90 -5.13
N LYS A 238 3.97 19.14 -6.21
CA LYS A 238 2.83 18.27 -6.46
C LYS A 238 3.31 16.91 -6.90
N PHE A 239 2.69 15.87 -6.37
CA PHE A 239 2.87 14.49 -6.79
C PHE A 239 1.60 14.03 -7.49
N GLU A 240 1.71 13.35 -8.62
CA GLU A 240 0.58 12.75 -9.33
C GLU A 240 0.90 11.31 -9.65
N GLY A 241 -0.06 10.41 -9.47
CA GLY A 241 0.22 8.99 -9.65
C GLY A 241 -0.95 8.10 -9.27
N ASN A 242 -0.61 6.89 -8.83
CA ASN A 242 -1.56 5.89 -8.36
C ASN A 242 -0.97 5.04 -7.22
N GLY A 243 -1.81 4.21 -6.61
CA GLY A 243 -1.37 3.24 -5.60
C GLY A 243 -1.00 3.90 -4.27
N THR A 244 0.00 3.33 -3.60
CA THR A 244 0.54 3.81 -2.33
C THR A 244 1.99 4.22 -2.51
N ILE A 245 2.33 5.46 -2.15
CA ILE A 245 3.70 5.98 -2.19
C ILE A 245 4.14 6.30 -0.77
N TYR A 246 5.34 5.86 -0.42
CA TYR A 246 6.06 6.28 0.78
C TYR A 246 7.15 7.24 0.32
N LEU A 247 7.27 8.37 1.01
CA LEU A 247 8.19 9.45 0.70
C LEU A 247 8.96 9.83 1.97
N ASP A 248 10.24 10.06 1.82
CA ASP A 248 11.07 10.71 2.83
C ASP A 248 12.14 11.57 2.14
N ASN A 249 12.86 12.38 2.92
CA ASN A 249 13.99 13.20 2.49
C ASN A 249 13.68 14.05 1.25
N ILE A 250 12.55 14.77 1.30
CA ILE A 250 12.16 15.76 0.29
C ILE A 250 12.98 17.02 0.54
N LEU A 251 14.02 17.25 -0.27
CA LEU A 251 14.96 18.34 -0.05
C LEU A 251 15.59 18.88 -1.34
N PHE A 252 16.00 20.15 -1.32
CA PHE A 252 16.81 20.76 -2.38
C PHE A 252 18.27 20.80 -1.96
N ARG A 253 19.19 20.47 -2.87
CA ARG A 253 20.64 20.40 -2.62
C ARG A 253 21.47 20.78 -3.84
#